data_AF-A0A2W5GBL2-F1
#
_entry.id   AF-A0A2W5GBL2-F1
#
_cell.length_a   1.000
_cell.length_b   1.000
_cell.length_c   1.000
_cell.angle_alpha   90.00
_cell.angle_beta   90.00
_cell.angle_gamma   90.00
#
_symmetry.space_group_name_H-M   'P 1'
#
loop_
_entity.id
_entity.type
_entity.pdbx_description
1 polymer ?
#
loop_
_entity_poly.entity_id
_entity_poly.type
_entity_poly.pdbx_seq_one_letter_code
_entity_poly.pdbx_strand_id
1 'polypeptide(L)' 'MKLRFAILSLFTFILIGSSFVGGNGNLFIVPSNFPTPLYDFKSNPVTEDGFVLGRHLFYDPILSRDSSVACDNCHQPFA' A
#
# COMPACT_ATOMS: atom_id res chain seq x y z
N MET A 1 15.48 26.06 33.43
CA MET A 1 14.60 24.89 33.65
C MET A 1 13.60 24.68 32.51
N LYS A 2 12.79 25.69 32.14
CA LYS A 2 11.82 25.61 31.03
C LYS A 2 12.40 25.18 29.67
N LEU A 3 13.60 25.65 29.32
CA LEU A 3 14.26 25.29 28.05
C LEU A 3 14.64 23.81 27.96
N ARG A 4 15.04 23.19 29.07
CA ARG A 4 15.38 21.76 29.11
C ARG A 4 14.15 20.87 28.96
N PHE A 5 13.03 21.26 29.61
CA PHE A 5 11.75 20.57 29.46
C PHE A 5 11.18 20.69 28.04
N ALA A 6 11.31 21.86 27.39
CA ALA A 6 10.89 22.03 26.00
C ALA A 6 11.70 21.13 25.04
N ILE A 7 13.02 21.04 25.22
CA ILE A 7 13.89 20.19 24.41
C ILE A 7 13.56 18.70 24.61
N LEU A 8 13.36 18.26 25.85
CA LEU A 8 12.94 16.89 26.17
C LEU A 8 11.58 16.56 25.52
N SER A 9 10.61 17.47 25.60
CA SER A 9 9.29 17.27 24.98
C SER A 9 9.40 17.15 23.46
N LEU A 10 10.21 17.99 22.81
CA LEU A 10 10.39 17.97 21.36
C LEU A 10 11.09 16.68 20.91
N PHE A 11 12.12 16.25 21.64
CA PHE A 11 12.86 15.03 21.33
C PHE A 11 11.99 13.78 21.46
N THR A 12 11.15 13.74 22.49
CA THR A 12 10.20 12.63 22.70
C THR A 12 9.14 12.59 21.59
N PHE A 13 8.65 13.76 21.15
CA PHE A 13 7.70 13.85 20.05
C PHE A 13 8.30 13.39 18.70
N ILE A 14 9.56 13.75 18.43
CA ILE A 14 10.29 13.30 17.23
C ILE A 14 10.53 11.79 17.25
N LEU A 15 10.91 11.21 18.39
CA LEU A 15 11.12 9.77 18.53
C LEU A 15 9.81 8.98 18.31
N ILE A 16 8.69 9.47 18.83
CA ILE A 16 7.38 8.85 18.61
C ILE A 16 6.93 9.00 17.15
N GLY A 17 7.17 10.16 16.53
CA GLY A 17 6.82 10.41 15.12
C GLY A 17 7.58 9.54 14.12
N SER A 18 8.83 9.18 14.46
CA SER A 18 9.70 8.34 13.60
C SER A 18 9.16 6.92 13.38
N SER A 19 8.34 6.41 14.30
CA SER A 19 7.72 5.08 14.18
C SER A 19 6.59 5.00 13.15
N PHE A 20 6.13 6.14 12.60
CA PHE A 20 5.09 6.20 11.58
C PHE A 20 5.64 6.23 10.14
N VAL A 21 6.96 6.21 9.95
CA VAL A 21 7.54 6.10 8.61
C VAL A 21 7.44 4.64 8.16
N GLY A 22 6.40 4.33 7.38
CA GLY A 22 6.20 3.03 6.73
C GLY A 22 7.43 2.64 5.91
N GLY A 23 7.93 1.42 6.12
CA GLY A 23 9.19 0.95 5.55
C GLY A 23 9.19 0.89 4.02
N ASN A 24 10.24 1.43 3.41
CA ASN A 24 10.54 1.31 1.97
C ASN A 24 11.09 -0.09 1.64
N GLY A 25 10.27 -1.13 1.84
CA GLY A 25 10.57 -2.48 1.37
C GLY A 25 10.36 -2.60 -0.14
N ASN A 26 11.11 -3.50 -0.80
CA ASN A 26 10.81 -3.89 -2.17
C ASN A 26 9.47 -4.67 -2.18
N LEU A 27 8.36 -3.97 -2.42
CA LEU A 27 7.00 -4.52 -2.40
C LEU A 27 6.70 -5.49 -3.56
N PHE A 28 7.57 -5.56 -4.56
CA PHE A 28 7.43 -6.44 -5.71
C PHE A 28 8.77 -7.07 -6.08
N ILE A 29 8.80 -8.41 -6.10
CA ILE A 29 9.97 -9.22 -6.42
C ILE A 29 9.56 -10.20 -7.51
N VAL A 30 10.23 -10.12 -8.67
CA VAL A 30 10.01 -11.07 -9.77
C VAL A 30 10.88 -12.31 -9.52
N PRO A 31 10.30 -13.52 -9.40
CA PRO A 31 11.08 -14.74 -9.26
C PRO A 31 11.97 -14.99 -10.48
N SER A 32 13.11 -15.67 -10.29
CA SER A 32 14.13 -15.84 -11.34
C SER A 32 13.64 -16.50 -12.64
N ASN A 33 12.58 -17.31 -12.55
CA ASN A 33 12.04 -18.08 -13.68
C ASN A 33 10.79 -17.45 -14.30
N PHE A 34 10.44 -16.22 -13.92
CA PHE A 34 9.31 -15.48 -14.48
C PHE A 34 9.78 -14.53 -15.57
N PRO A 35 8.99 -14.32 -16.64
CA PRO A 35 9.30 -13.31 -17.64
C PRO A 35 9.26 -11.92 -17.00
N THR A 36 10.04 -10.99 -17.57
CA THR A 36 9.98 -9.58 -17.18
C THR A 36 8.55 -9.06 -17.35
N PRO A 37 7.96 -8.43 -16.33
CA PRO A 37 6.63 -7.84 -16.43
C PRO A 37 6.57 -6.80 -17.56
N LEU A 38 5.45 -6.80 -18.30
CA LEU A 38 5.24 -5.84 -19.39
C LEU A 38 4.87 -4.43 -18.88
N TYR A 39 4.39 -4.32 -17.63
CA TYR A 39 3.95 -3.06 -17.05
C TYR A 39 5.13 -2.19 -16.60
N ASP A 40 5.11 -0.90 -16.96
CA ASP A 40 6.08 0.08 -16.47
C ASP A 40 5.66 0.65 -15.11
N PHE A 41 6.25 0.08 -14.05
CA PHE A 41 6.05 0.52 -12.68
C PHE A 41 6.66 1.89 -12.36
N LYS A 42 7.39 2.55 -13.27
CA LYS A 42 7.85 3.93 -13.04
C LYS A 42 6.70 4.92 -13.03
N SER A 43 5.69 4.68 -13.87
CA SER A 43 4.51 5.54 -13.98
C SER A 43 3.44 5.24 -12.92
N ASN A 44 3.42 4.01 -12.41
CA ASN A 44 2.55 3.56 -11.33
C ASN A 44 3.34 2.65 -10.37
N PRO A 45 4.09 3.22 -9.42
CA PRO A 45 4.89 2.45 -8.48
C PRO A 45 4.02 1.55 -7.59
N VAL A 46 4.50 0.34 -7.32
CA VAL A 46 3.84 -0.56 -6.38
C VAL A 46 3.99 0.02 -4.96
N THR A 47 2.86 0.28 -4.32
CA THR A 47 2.76 0.76 -2.93
C THR A 47 1.82 -0.16 -2.17
N GLU A 48 2.02 -0.28 -0.85
CA GLU A 48 1.11 -1.07 0.00
C GLU A 48 -0.31 -0.52 -0.08
N ASP A 49 -0.46 0.81 0.04
CA ASP A 49 -1.76 1.48 -0.05
C ASP A 49 -2.44 1.23 -1.40
N GLY A 50 -1.69 1.29 -2.50
CA GLY A 50 -2.21 1.00 -3.83
C GLY A 50 -2.66 -0.46 -3.98
N PHE A 51 -1.92 -1.40 -3.40
CA PHE A 51 -2.28 -2.82 -3.38
C PHE A 51 -3.54 -3.07 -2.56
N VAL A 52 -3.65 -2.50 -1.37
CA VAL A 52 -4.84 -2.61 -0.50
C VAL A 52 -6.06 -1.99 -1.16
N LEU A 53 -5.92 -0.80 -1.76
CA LEU A 53 -6.99 -0.16 -2.51
C LEU A 53 -7.44 -1.02 -3.70
N GLY A 54 -6.49 -1.53 -4.49
CA GLY A 54 -6.79 -2.41 -5.62
C GLY A 54 -7.53 -3.67 -5.19
N ARG A 55 -7.14 -4.26 -4.06
CA ARG A 55 -7.86 -5.39 -3.46
C ARG A 55 -9.29 -5.02 -3.10
N HIS A 56 -9.53 -3.88 -2.45
CA HIS A 56 -10.89 -3.46 -2.13
C HIS A 56 -11.75 -3.30 -3.38
N LEU A 57 -11.23 -2.61 -4.40
CA LEU A 57 -11.93 -2.42 -5.67
C LEU A 57 -12.22 -3.73 -6.41
N PHE A 58 -11.36 -4.73 -6.27
CA PHE A 58 -11.55 -6.05 -6.88
C PHE A 58 -12.82 -6.76 -6.38
N TYR A 59 -13.16 -6.57 -5.11
CA TYR A 59 -14.36 -7.16 -4.48
C TYR A 59 -15.57 -6.21 -4.47
N ASP A 60 -15.40 -4.95 -4.90
CA ASP A 60 -16.45 -3.94 -4.84
C ASP A 60 -17.25 -3.90 -6.15
N PRO A 61 -18.56 -4.18 -6.14
CA PRO A 61 -19.35 -4.15 -7.37
C PRO A 61 -19.61 -2.73 -7.87
N ILE A 62 -19.25 -1.67 -7.13
CA ILE A 62 -19.48 -0.27 -7.50
C ILE A 62 -18.89 0.10 -8.88
N LEU A 63 -17.86 -0.61 -9.34
CA LEU A 63 -17.25 -0.40 -10.65
C LEU A 63 -18.09 -0.94 -11.82
N SER A 64 -19.07 -1.80 -11.56
CA SER A 64 -20.04 -2.22 -12.57
C SER A 64 -21.14 -1.17 -12.75
N ARG A 65 -21.68 -1.11 -13.98
CA ARG A 65 -22.66 -0.09 -14.39
C ARG A 65 -23.89 0.00 -13.48
N ASP A 66 -24.35 -1.13 -12.95
CA ASP A 66 -25.54 -1.24 -12.10
C ASP A 66 -25.24 -1.79 -10.71
N SER A 67 -23.96 -1.85 -10.32
CA SER A 67 -23.49 -2.36 -9.03
C SER A 67 -23.89 -3.82 -8.74
N SER A 68 -24.10 -4.63 -9.77
CA SER A 68 -24.48 -6.04 -9.63
C SER A 68 -23.30 -7.02 -9.72
N VAL A 69 -22.14 -6.61 -10.26
CA VAL A 69 -20.99 -7.48 -10.51
C VAL A 69 -19.68 -6.83 -10.04
N ALA A 70 -18.87 -7.58 -9.30
CA ALA A 70 -17.48 -7.28 -8.96
C ALA A 70 -16.52 -8.20 -9.75
N CYS A 71 -15.22 -7.86 -9.76
CA CYS A 71 -14.23 -8.65 -10.50
C CYS A 71 -14.12 -10.09 -9.97
N ASP A 72 -14.23 -10.25 -8.65
CA ASP A 72 -14.14 -11.54 -7.95
C ASP A 72 -15.28 -12.51 -8.27
N ASN A 73 -16.43 -12.02 -8.75
CA ASN A 73 -17.54 -12.89 -9.13
C ASN A 73 -17.16 -13.88 -10.23
N CYS A 74 -16.29 -13.46 -11.16
CA CYS A 74 -15.75 -14.32 -12.21
C CYS A 74 -14.30 -14.77 -11.92
N HIS A 75 -13.48 -13.89 -11.35
CA HIS A 75 -12.07 -14.17 -11.05
C HIS A 75 -11.90 -14.59 -9.58
N GLN A 76 -12.38 -15.79 -9.26
CA GLN A 76 -12.40 -16.27 -7.89
C GLN A 76 -10.98 -16.55 -7.36
N PRO A 77 -10.64 -16.12 -6.14
CA PRO A 77 -9.29 -16.28 -5.58
C PRO A 77 -8.97 -17.73 -5.17
N PHE A 78 -9.96 -18.63 -5.16
CA PHE A 78 -9.83 -20.02 -4.69
C PHE A 78 -10.05 -21.07 -5.79
N ALA A 79 -10.37 -20.64 -7.01
CA ALA A 79 -10.72 -21.51 -8.12
C ALA A 79 -9.54 -21.74 -9.08
#